data_AF-A0A6I5ZAZ1-F1
#
_entry.id   AF-A0A6I5ZAZ1-F1
#
_cell.length_a   1.000
_cell.length_b   1.000
_cell.length_c   1.000
_cell.angle_alpha   90.00
_cell.angle_beta   90.00
_cell.angle_gamma   90.00
#
_symmetry.space_group_name_H-M   'P 1'
#
loop_
_entity.id
_entity.type
_entity.pdbx_description
1 polymer ?
#
loop_
_entity_poly.entity_id
_entity_poly.type
_entity_poly.pdbx_seq_one_letter_code
_entity_poly.pdbx_strand_id
1 'polypeptide(L)'
;MTTPKINRQAYRDALAYLYAKLTADQDGMRAVATGCEDPVGMVDAIADMSLGLASIATTNQPRLWLDKLRDDLDPLLDAYDSRTEDGGTDAP
;
A
#
# COMPACT_ATOMS: atom_id res chain seq x y z
N MET A 1 2.32 8.38 -21.26
CA MET A 1 1.17 8.16 -20.35
C MET A 1 1.74 8.13 -18.95
N THR A 2 1.46 9.15 -18.15
CA THR A 2 1.90 9.23 -16.75
C THR A 2 1.20 8.12 -15.98
N THR A 3 1.95 7.21 -15.35
CA THR A 3 1.38 6.20 -14.46
C THR A 3 0.57 6.92 -13.39
N PRO A 4 -0.75 6.64 -13.23
CA PRO A 4 -1.54 7.28 -12.20
C PRO A 4 -0.91 7.00 -10.84
N LYS A 5 -0.54 8.05 -10.13
CA LYS A 5 0.08 7.97 -8.81
C LYS A 5 -0.98 7.44 -7.84
N ILE A 6 -0.79 6.24 -7.29
CA ILE A 6 -1.71 5.65 -6.30
C ILE A 6 -1.84 6.64 -5.15
N ASN A 7 -3.07 7.05 -4.85
CA ASN A 7 -3.30 8.07 -3.84
C ASN A 7 -3.16 7.48 -2.41
N ARG A 8 -2.91 8.34 -1.43
CA ARG A 8 -2.69 7.92 -0.03
C ARG A 8 -3.90 7.22 0.59
N GLN A 9 -5.12 7.56 0.16
CA GLN A 9 -6.34 6.94 0.68
C GLN A 9 -6.50 5.50 0.16
N ALA A 10 -6.16 5.25 -1.11
CA ALA A 10 -6.14 3.92 -1.70
C ALA A 10 -5.22 2.95 -0.95
N TYR A 11 -4.04 3.39 -0.50
CA TYR A 11 -3.16 2.57 0.35
C TYR A 11 -3.74 2.31 1.75
N ARG A 12 -4.47 3.26 2.34
CA ARG A 12 -5.14 3.06 3.64
C ARG A 12 -6.28 2.05 3.53
N ASP A 13 -7.09 2.18 2.49
CA ASP A 13 -8.20 1.26 2.22
C ASP A 13 -7.65 -0.14 1.90
N ALA A 14 -6.57 -0.23 1.11
CA ALA A 14 -5.88 -1.49 0.84
C ALA A 14 -5.34 -2.15 2.12
N LEU A 15 -4.72 -1.39 3.01
CA LEU A 15 -4.21 -1.91 4.28
C LEU A 15 -5.35 -2.39 5.18
N ALA A 16 -6.43 -1.62 5.31
CA ALA A 16 -7.61 -2.00 6.08
C ALA A 16 -8.25 -3.28 5.54
N TYR A 17 -8.36 -3.39 4.21
CA TYR A 17 -8.85 -4.58 3.54
C TYR A 17 -7.95 -5.80 3.79
N LEU A 18 -6.63 -5.64 3.72
CA LEU A 18 -5.66 -6.72 3.98
C LEU A 18 -5.67 -7.18 5.45
N TYR A 19 -5.86 -6.26 6.41
CA TYR A 19 -6.04 -6.60 7.82
C TYR A 19 -7.32 -7.40 8.06
N ALA A 20 -8.46 -6.94 7.52
CA ALA A 20 -9.72 -7.66 7.61
C ALA A 20 -9.62 -9.06 6.97
N LYS A 21 -8.90 -9.17 5.84
CA LYS A 21 -8.60 -10.45 5.20
C LYS A 21 -7.76 -11.37 6.10
N LEU A 22 -6.74 -10.84 6.77
CA LEU A 22 -5.88 -11.61 7.68
C LEU A 22 -6.67 -12.17 8.88
N THR A 23 -7.64 -11.42 9.38
CA THR A 23 -8.50 -11.83 10.51
C THR A 23 -9.77 -12.56 10.07
N ALA A 24 -9.93 -12.88 8.78
CA ALA A 24 -11.12 -13.47 8.19
C ALA A 24 -12.43 -12.69 8.44
N ASP A 25 -12.34 -11.37 8.63
CA ASP A 25 -13.48 -10.47 8.84
C ASP A 25 -14.11 -10.08 7.50
N GLN A 26 -15.12 -10.85 7.09
CA GLN A 26 -15.84 -10.64 5.83
C GLN A 26 -16.64 -9.33 5.82
N ASP A 27 -17.20 -8.93 6.96
CA ASP A 27 -17.98 -7.70 7.06
C ASP A 27 -17.07 -6.48 7.01
N GLY A 28 -15.90 -6.54 7.64
CA GLY A 28 -14.84 -5.54 7.52
C GLY A 28 -14.32 -5.39 6.10
N MET A 29 -14.03 -6.50 5.41
CA MET A 29 -13.63 -6.46 3.99
C MET A 29 -14.71 -5.84 3.11
N ARG A 30 -15.98 -6.18 3.35
CA ARG A 30 -17.11 -5.63 2.60
C ARG A 30 -17.27 -4.14 2.86
N ALA A 31 -17.21 -3.71 4.12
CA ALA A 31 -17.34 -2.31 4.51
C ALA A 31 -16.29 -1.43 3.82
N VAL A 32 -15.03 -1.87 3.81
CA VAL A 32 -13.94 -1.17 3.13
C VAL A 32 -14.17 -1.13 1.61
N ALA A 33 -14.50 -2.27 0.99
CA ALA A 33 -14.75 -2.32 -0.44
C ALA A 33 -15.92 -1.42 -0.89
N THR A 34 -16.96 -1.28 -0.06
CA THR A 34 -18.12 -0.42 -0.35
C THR A 34 -17.89 1.05 -0.02
N GLY A 35 -17.00 1.36 0.93
CA GLY A 35 -16.70 2.72 1.37
C GLY A 35 -15.53 3.36 0.62
N CYS A 36 -14.82 2.60 -0.21
CA CYS A 36 -13.67 3.08 -0.96
C CYS A 36 -14.08 4.03 -2.10
N GLU A 37 -13.51 5.23 -2.10
CA GLU A 37 -13.76 6.25 -3.13
C GLU A 37 -12.95 6.00 -4.41
N ASP A 38 -11.84 5.27 -4.33
CA ASP A 38 -10.97 4.90 -5.45
C ASP A 38 -10.65 3.40 -5.48
N PRO A 39 -11.58 2.56 -5.98
CA PRO A 39 -11.42 1.12 -5.98
C PRO A 39 -10.30 0.64 -6.91
N VAL A 40 -9.99 1.38 -7.98
CA VAL A 40 -8.90 1.03 -8.91
C VAL A 40 -7.56 1.24 -8.22
N GLY A 41 -7.35 2.43 -7.62
CA GLY A 41 -6.15 2.72 -6.84
C GLY A 41 -6.00 1.77 -5.65
N MET A 42 -7.09 1.40 -4.97
CA MET A 42 -7.07 0.46 -3.86
C MET A 42 -6.63 -0.95 -4.30
N VAL A 43 -7.09 -1.44 -5.46
CA VAL A 43 -6.66 -2.74 -5.99
C VAL A 43 -5.19 -2.71 -6.40
N ASP A 44 -4.74 -1.64 -7.05
CA ASP A 44 -3.32 -1.46 -7.40
C ASP A 44 -2.44 -1.40 -6.13
N ALA A 45 -2.90 -0.72 -5.08
CA ALA A 45 -2.24 -0.68 -3.77
C ALA A 45 -2.20 -2.05 -3.08
N ILE A 46 -3.29 -2.84 -3.16
CA ILE A 46 -3.31 -4.22 -2.64
C ILE A 46 -2.26 -5.08 -3.36
N ALA A 47 -2.15 -4.96 -4.69
CA ALA A 47 -1.18 -5.69 -5.47
C ALA A 47 0.26 -5.30 -5.10
N ASP A 48 0.53 -4.01 -4.99
CA ASP A 48 1.84 -3.46 -4.59
C ASP A 48 2.24 -3.95 -3.17
N MET A 49 1.34 -3.82 -2.19
CA MET A 49 1.54 -4.31 -0.84
C MET A 49 1.70 -5.84 -0.78
N SER A 50 0.94 -6.58 -1.59
CA SER A 50 1.01 -8.05 -1.63
C SER A 50 2.30 -8.55 -2.29
N LEU A 51 2.86 -7.83 -3.27
CA LEU A 51 4.17 -8.12 -3.85
C LEU A 51 5.30 -7.85 -2.84
N GLY A 52 5.21 -6.74 -2.09
CA GLY A 52 6.12 -6.47 -0.96
C GLY A 52 6.03 -7.53 0.14
N LEU A 53 4.80 -7.92 0.51
CA LEU A 53 4.54 -9.00 1.47
C LEU A 53 5.04 -10.36 0.96
N ALA A 54 4.87 -10.68 -0.33
CA ALA A 54 5.36 -11.91 -0.93
C ALA A 54 6.90 -11.96 -0.99
N SER A 55 7.55 -10.83 -1.27
CA SER A 55 9.01 -10.70 -1.23
C SER A 55 9.61 -10.97 0.15
N ILE A 56 8.80 -10.86 1.22
CA ILE A 56 9.25 -10.99 2.62
C ILE A 56 8.70 -12.26 3.27
N ALA A 57 7.54 -12.74 2.83
CA ALA A 57 6.98 -14.03 3.22
C ALA A 57 7.80 -15.20 2.67
N THR A 58 8.49 -15.03 1.52
CA THR A 58 9.50 -16.00 1.04
C THR A 58 10.71 -16.14 1.98
N THR A 59 10.85 -15.25 2.97
CA THR A 59 11.82 -15.34 4.10
C THR A 59 11.15 -15.54 5.47
N ASN A 60 9.89 -16.02 5.50
CA ASN A 60 9.22 -16.67 6.62
C ASN A 60 8.95 -15.84 7.90
N GLN A 61 8.83 -14.51 7.83
CA GLN A 61 8.59 -13.65 9.01
C GLN A 61 7.58 -12.49 8.79
N PRO A 62 6.28 -12.79 8.59
CA PRO A 62 5.28 -11.78 8.22
C PRO A 62 4.99 -10.73 9.30
N ARG A 63 5.14 -11.05 10.59
CA ARG A 63 4.88 -10.11 11.69
C ARG A 63 5.99 -9.08 11.86
N LEU A 64 7.24 -9.51 11.68
CA LEU A 64 8.41 -8.63 11.71
C LEU A 64 8.33 -7.54 10.64
N TRP A 65 7.75 -7.87 9.47
CA TRP A 65 7.50 -6.90 8.42
C TRP A 65 6.47 -5.83 8.81
N LEU A 66 5.36 -6.24 9.42
CA LEU A 66 4.32 -5.28 9.85
C LEU A 66 4.84 -4.32 10.91
N ASP A 67 5.68 -4.80 11.84
CA ASP A 67 6.36 -3.96 12.82
C ASP A 67 7.36 -3.00 12.16
N LYS A 68 8.15 -3.47 11.19
CA LYS A 68 9.08 -2.62 10.44
C LYS A 68 8.36 -1.54 9.62
N LEU A 69 7.26 -1.90 8.96
CA LEU A 69 6.47 -0.95 8.18
C LEU A 69 5.85 0.13 9.07
N ARG A 70 5.38 -0.21 10.28
CA ARG A 70 4.90 0.79 11.26
C ARG A 70 5.98 1.81 11.61
N ASP A 71 7.21 1.33 11.84
CA ASP A 71 8.31 2.15 12.36
C ASP A 71 8.99 2.99 11.25
N ASP A 72 9.04 2.47 10.02
CA ASP A 72 9.73 3.10 8.89
C ASP A 72 8.78 3.85 7.92
N LEU A 73 7.47 3.93 8.24
CA LEU A 73 6.46 4.51 7.34
C LEU A 73 6.74 5.98 7.02
N ASP A 74 7.03 6.80 8.03
CA ASP A 74 7.23 8.23 7.87
C ASP A 74 8.48 8.53 7.00
N PRO A 75 9.66 7.92 7.25
CA PRO A 75 10.82 8.07 6.36
C PRO A 75 10.57 7.63 4.91
N LEU A 76 9.77 6.58 4.69
CA LEU A 76 9.44 6.10 3.34
C LEU A 76 8.53 7.08 2.59
N LEU A 77 7.59 7.70 3.30
CA LEU A 77 6.73 8.75 2.75
C LEU A 77 7.55 10.01 2.43
N ASP A 78 8.46 10.42 3.31
CA ASP A 78 9.35 11.56 3.09
C ASP A 78 10.22 11.38 1.83
N ALA A 79 10.79 10.18 1.64
CA ALA A 79 11.61 9.87 0.47
C ALA A 79 10.81 9.75 -0.84
N TYR A 80 9.54 9.35 -0.75
CA TYR A 80 8.63 9.30 -1.89
C TYR A 80 8.23 10.70 -2.34
N ASP A 81 7.91 11.57 -1.37
CA ASP A 81 7.60 12.97 -1.62
C ASP A 81 8.84 13.69 -2.20
N SER A 82 10.04 13.47 -1.64
CA SER A 82 11.28 14.05 -2.19
C SER A 82 11.56 13.62 -3.64
N ARG A 83 11.30 12.37 -4.00
CA ARG A 83 11.42 11.88 -5.39
C ARG A 83 10.38 12.44 -6.33
N THR A 84 9.23 12.87 -5.82
CA THR A 84 8.23 13.56 -6.64
C THR A 84 8.45 15.06 -6.72
N GLU A 85 9.17 15.65 -5.76
CA GLU A 85 9.61 17.05 -5.79
C GLU A 85 10.84 17.26 -6.68
N ASP A 86 11.76 16.29 -6.79
CA ASP A 86 12.97 16.36 -7.64
C ASP A 86 12.71 16.24 -9.16
N GLY A 87 11.45 16.22 -9.59
CA GLY A 87 11.08 16.36 -10.98
C GLY A 87 11.07 15.05 -11.77
N GLY A 88 9.86 14.69 -12.20
CA GLY A 88 9.70 14.21 -13.57
C GLY A 88 10.12 15.33 -14.53
N THR A 89 11.43 15.48 -14.74
CA THR A 89 12.00 16.23 -15.84
C THR A 89 13.01 15.34 -16.52
N ASP A 90 12.85 15.23 -17.83
CA ASP A 90 13.66 14.45 -18.74
C ASP A 90 15.17 14.51 -18.49
N ALA A 91 15.81 13.37 -18.77
CA ALA A 91 17.04 13.18 -19.57
C ALA A 91 18.17 12.39 -18.85
N PRO A 92 19.02 11.64 -19.59
CA PRO A 92 19.06 11.43 -21.05
C PRO A 92 18.49 10.10 -21.55
#